data_AF-A0A9P5T9K4-F1
#
_entry.id   AF-A0A9P5T9K4-F1
#
_cell.length_a   1.000
_cell.length_b   1.000
_cell.length_c   1.000
_cell.angle_alpha   90.00
_cell.angle_beta   90.00
_cell.angle_gamma   90.00
#
_symmetry.space_group_name_H-M   'P 1'
#
loop_
_entity.id
_entity.type
_entity.pdbx_description
1 polymer ?
#
loop_
_entity_poly.entity_id
_entity_poly.type
_entity_poly.pdbx_seq_one_letter_code
_entity_poly.pdbx_strand_id
1 'polypeptide(L)'
;MARSEIQDLKKRANAKESRTRKRQKLNVDARCLTSDEGLRLAQEQQALREKQENKKREAHEQRVAKEAERERLRLESDRNEPFTGALTTKSKPDLQDIAHALGLLTTGGKKVLLERITHCFNENPSL
;
A
#
# COMPACT_ATOMS: atom_id res chain seq x y z
N MET A 1 1.14 -15.80 -40.90
CA MET A 1 1.10 -16.17 -39.47
C MET A 1 2.51 -16.45 -38.93
N ALA A 2 3.28 -17.41 -39.49
CA ALA A 2 4.60 -17.80 -38.97
C ALA A 2 5.71 -16.71 -38.94
N ARG A 3 5.71 -15.76 -39.88
CA ARG A 3 6.74 -14.68 -39.91
C ARG A 3 6.65 -13.75 -38.70
N SER A 4 5.43 -13.48 -38.23
CA SER A 4 5.19 -12.60 -37.08
C SER A 4 5.67 -13.26 -35.78
N GLU A 5 5.41 -14.56 -35.62
CA GLU A 5 5.87 -15.34 -34.47
C GLU A 5 7.39 -15.40 -34.37
N ILE A 6 8.08 -15.60 -35.50
CA ILE A 6 9.55 -15.59 -35.56
C ILE A 6 10.10 -14.21 -35.15
N GLN A 7 9.44 -13.13 -35.58
CA GLN A 7 9.85 -11.77 -35.26
C GLN A 7 9.64 -11.45 -33.76
N ASP A 8 8.55 -11.93 -33.18
CA ASP A 8 8.25 -11.77 -31.76
C ASP A 8 9.17 -12.62 -30.87
N LEU A 9 9.50 -13.83 -31.29
CA LEU A 9 10.50 -14.68 -30.61
C LEU A 9 11.88 -14.02 -30.64
N LYS A 10 12.29 -13.46 -31.78
CA LYS A 10 13.57 -12.75 -31.91
C LYS A 10 13.64 -11.50 -31.03
N LYS A 11 12.55 -10.73 -30.94
CA LYS A 11 12.43 -9.59 -30.02
C LYS A 11 12.53 -10.02 -28.55
N ARG A 12 11.85 -11.10 -28.16
CA ARG A 12 11.89 -11.63 -26.78
C ARG A 12 13.26 -12.19 -26.40
N ALA A 13 13.95 -12.84 -27.32
CA ALA A 13 15.31 -13.35 -27.11
C ALA A 13 16.29 -12.19 -26.89
N ASN A 14 16.30 -11.21 -27.78
CA ASN A 14 17.19 -10.03 -27.68
C ASN A 14 16.88 -9.18 -26.43
N ALA A 15 15.62 -9.10 -26.01
CA ALA A 15 15.22 -8.40 -24.78
C ALA A 15 15.63 -9.15 -23.49
N LYS A 16 15.85 -10.47 -23.55
CA LYS A 16 16.40 -11.25 -22.43
C LYS A 16 17.92 -11.13 -22.34
N GLU A 17 18.60 -10.98 -23.47
CA GLU A 17 20.05 -10.74 -23.55
C GLU A 17 20.44 -9.31 -23.16
N SER A 18 19.62 -8.31 -23.50
CA SER A 18 19.86 -6.90 -23.14
C SER A 18 19.58 -6.56 -21.67
N ARG A 19 18.92 -7.45 -20.93
CA ARG A 19 18.83 -7.36 -19.47
C ARG A 19 20.18 -7.73 -18.90
N THR A 20 21.07 -6.74 -18.78
CA THR A 20 22.22 -6.81 -17.89
C THR A 20 21.73 -7.27 -16.53
N ARG A 21 21.95 -8.55 -16.22
CA ARG A 21 21.69 -9.09 -14.89
C ARG A 21 22.55 -8.26 -13.95
N LYS A 22 21.95 -7.34 -13.20
CA LYS A 22 22.65 -6.60 -12.16
C LYS A 22 23.29 -7.66 -11.28
N ARG A 23 24.63 -7.74 -11.31
CA ARG A 23 25.37 -8.65 -10.44
C ARG A 23 25.00 -8.25 -9.01
N GLN A 24 24.37 -9.16 -8.30
CA GLN A 24 24.02 -8.94 -6.90
C GLN A 24 25.34 -8.81 -6.13
N LYS A 25 25.67 -7.60 -5.69
CA LYS A 25 26.84 -7.38 -4.83
C LYS A 25 26.55 -8.09 -3.52
N LEU A 26 27.25 -9.18 -3.29
CA LEU A 26 27.30 -9.87 -2.01
C LEU A 26 28.19 -9.02 -1.10
N ASN A 27 27.57 -8.15 -0.30
CA ASN A 27 28.26 -7.44 0.75
C ASN A 27 28.54 -8.43 1.88
N VAL A 28 29.64 -9.16 1.77
CA VAL A 28 30.14 -10.02 2.84
C VAL A 28 31.01 -9.16 3.74
N ASP A 29 30.50 -8.86 4.92
CA ASP A 29 31.27 -8.14 5.93
C ASP A 29 32.27 -9.13 6.54
N ALA A 30 33.50 -9.15 5.99
CA ALA A 30 34.51 -10.16 6.33
C ALA A 30 34.81 -10.23 7.84
N ARG A 31 34.63 -9.12 8.56
CA ARG A 31 34.78 -9.04 10.02
C ARG A 31 33.80 -9.94 10.77
N CYS A 32 32.61 -10.17 10.22
CA CYS A 32 31.60 -11.07 10.81
C CYS A 32 31.98 -12.55 10.69
N LEU A 33 32.92 -12.89 9.79
CA LEU A 33 33.38 -14.27 9.59
C LEU A 33 34.69 -14.58 10.33
N THR A 34 35.49 -13.56 10.63
CA THR A 34 36.87 -13.75 11.11
C THR A 34 37.13 -13.27 12.54
N SER A 35 36.18 -12.59 13.18
CA SER A 35 36.33 -12.09 14.55
C SER A 35 35.07 -12.34 15.38
N ASP A 36 35.26 -12.76 16.64
CA ASP A 36 34.18 -12.96 17.61
C ASP A 36 33.39 -11.67 17.87
N GLU A 37 34.06 -10.51 17.84
CA GLU A 37 33.41 -9.20 17.97
C GLU A 37 32.51 -8.89 16.77
N GLY A 38 32.96 -9.24 15.56
CA GLY A 38 32.19 -9.07 14.33
C GLY A 38 30.97 -9.98 14.27
N LEU A 39 31.08 -11.19 14.81
CA LEU A 39 29.96 -12.14 14.92
C LEU A 39 28.88 -11.60 15.88
N ARG A 40 29.28 -11.05 17.05
CA ARG A 40 28.34 -10.46 18.01
C ARG A 40 27.61 -9.26 17.43
N LEU A 41 28.31 -8.35 16.77
CA LEU A 41 27.70 -7.19 16.11
C LEU A 41 26.71 -7.60 15.01
N ALA A 42 27.02 -8.65 14.24
CA ALA A 42 26.12 -9.18 13.23
C ALA A 42 24.82 -9.74 13.85
N GLN A 43 24.95 -10.51 14.93
CA GLN A 43 23.81 -11.07 15.65
C GLN A 43 22.92 -9.97 16.25
N GLU A 44 23.50 -8.94 16.87
CA GLU A 44 22.74 -7.81 17.40
C GLU A 44 22.01 -7.05 16.30
N GLN A 45 22.67 -6.80 15.17
CA GLN A 45 22.07 -6.08 14.05
C GLN A 45 20.95 -6.90 13.39
N GLN A 46 21.11 -8.23 13.31
CA GLN A 46 20.09 -9.12 12.82
C GLN A 46 18.87 -9.16 13.76
N ALA A 47 19.09 -9.27 15.07
CA ALA A 47 18.02 -9.20 16.06
C ALA A 47 17.26 -7.87 16.04
N LEU A 48 17.94 -6.75 15.77
CA LEU A 48 17.31 -5.43 15.59
C LEU A 48 16.42 -5.40 14.34
N ARG A 49 16.90 -5.95 13.21
CA ARG A 49 16.11 -6.03 11.97
C ARG A 49 14.88 -6.90 12.15
N GLU A 50 15.02 -8.07 12.73
CA GLU A 50 13.91 -8.99 13.02
C GLU A 50 12.87 -8.34 13.93
N LYS A 51 13.29 -7.63 14.99
CA LYS A 51 12.37 -6.87 15.84
C LYS A 51 11.62 -5.78 15.08
N GLN A 52 12.28 -5.08 14.16
CA GLN A 52 11.63 -4.05 13.34
C GLN A 52 10.67 -4.64 12.32
N GLU A 53 11.02 -5.77 11.70
CA GLU A 53 10.16 -6.46 10.74
C GLU A 53 8.91 -7.02 11.43
N ASN A 54 9.06 -7.64 12.60
CA ASN A 54 7.92 -8.14 13.38
C ASN A 54 6.97 -7.00 13.75
N LYS A 55 7.49 -5.86 14.24
CA LYS A 55 6.66 -4.67 14.52
C LYS A 55 5.92 -4.15 13.29
N LYS A 56 6.57 -4.13 12.13
CA LYS A 56 5.93 -3.71 10.87
C LYS A 56 4.82 -4.67 10.47
N ARG A 57 5.05 -5.97 10.63
CA ARG A 57 4.07 -7.01 10.31
C ARG A 57 2.86 -6.94 11.24
N GLU A 58 3.06 -6.86 12.55
CA GLU A 58 1.99 -6.68 13.53
C GLU A 58 1.17 -5.41 13.25
N ALA A 59 1.84 -4.29 12.96
CA ALA A 59 1.15 -3.04 12.60
C ALA A 59 0.35 -3.15 11.31
N HIS A 60 0.82 -3.92 10.33
CA HIS A 60 0.07 -4.19 9.11
C HIS A 60 -1.15 -5.06 9.37
N GLU A 61 -0.99 -6.15 10.13
CA GLU A 61 -2.08 -7.06 10.50
C GLU A 61 -3.17 -6.33 11.30
N GLN A 62 -2.79 -5.46 12.25
CA GLN A 62 -3.74 -4.62 12.99
C GLN A 62 -4.48 -3.63 12.08
N ARG A 63 -3.80 -3.03 11.09
CA ARG A 63 -4.43 -2.13 10.12
C ARG A 63 -5.46 -2.86 9.27
N VAL A 64 -5.13 -4.05 8.79
CA VAL A 64 -6.05 -4.89 8.00
C VAL A 64 -7.26 -5.30 8.84
N ALA A 65 -7.04 -5.74 10.10
CA ALA A 65 -8.13 -6.12 10.99
C ALA A 65 -9.08 -4.94 11.27
N LYS A 66 -8.53 -3.75 11.53
CA LYS A 66 -9.31 -2.54 11.78
C LYS A 66 -10.05 -2.03 10.54
N GLU A 67 -9.49 -2.22 9.35
CA GLU A 67 -10.15 -1.89 8.08
C GLU A 67 -11.33 -2.83 7.83
N ALA A 68 -11.17 -4.14 8.09
CA ALA A 68 -12.26 -5.12 7.99
C ALA A 68 -13.40 -4.86 8.99
N GLU A 69 -13.07 -4.44 10.21
CA GLU A 69 -14.06 -4.04 11.22
C GLU A 69 -14.83 -2.79 10.76
N ARG A 70 -14.13 -1.78 10.23
CA ARG A 70 -14.78 -0.59 9.66
C ARG A 70 -15.67 -0.93 8.46
N GLU A 71 -15.28 -1.87 7.61
CA GLU A 71 -16.14 -2.32 6.51
C GLU A 71 -17.42 -2.98 7.00
N ARG A 72 -17.37 -3.75 8.09
CA ARG A 72 -18.58 -4.29 8.73
C ARG A 72 -19.47 -3.17 9.26
N LEU A 73 -18.89 -2.20 9.95
CA LEU A 73 -19.62 -1.03 10.44
C LEU A 73 -20.25 -0.24 9.28
N ARG A 74 -19.60 -0.09 8.12
CA ARG A 74 -20.20 0.57 6.94
C ARG A 74 -21.48 -0.10 6.43
N LEU A 75 -21.58 -1.43 6.60
CA LEU A 75 -22.77 -2.18 6.19
C LEU A 75 -23.91 -2.05 7.20
N GLU A 76 -23.57 -1.85 8.48
CA GLU A 76 -24.53 -1.71 9.57
C GLU A 76 -24.94 -0.25 9.83
N SER A 77 -24.09 0.72 9.50
CA SER A 77 -24.33 2.15 9.73
C SER A 77 -25.46 2.67 8.86
N ASP A 78 -26.40 3.36 9.53
CA ASP A 78 -27.47 4.09 8.86
C ASP A 78 -26.93 5.22 8.01
N ARG A 79 -27.51 5.40 6.82
CA ARG A 79 -27.20 6.49 5.87
C ARG A 79 -27.39 7.90 6.43
N ASN A 80 -28.08 8.02 7.56
CA ASN A 80 -28.51 9.29 8.14
C ASN A 80 -27.62 9.76 9.30
N GLU A 81 -26.50 9.10 9.57
CA GLU A 81 -25.59 9.55 10.61
C GLU A 81 -24.91 10.89 10.23
N PRO A 82 -25.12 11.98 10.99
CA PRO A 82 -24.53 13.28 10.67
C PRO A 82 -23.02 13.24 10.90
N PHE A 83 -22.23 13.52 9.86
CA PHE A 83 -20.78 13.65 10.03
C PHE A 83 -20.43 15.01 10.63
N THR A 84 -19.55 15.02 11.63
CA THR A 84 -19.14 16.24 12.35
C THR A 84 -17.85 16.84 11.80
N GLY A 85 -17.76 18.16 11.67
CA GLY A 85 -16.54 18.88 11.29
C GLY A 85 -16.27 18.97 9.77
N ALA A 86 -15.19 19.66 9.40
CA ALA A 86 -14.88 19.97 8.01
C ALA A 86 -14.38 18.74 7.22
N LEU A 87 -14.79 18.61 5.95
CA LEU A 87 -14.37 17.50 5.08
C LEU A 87 -12.83 17.41 4.94
N THR A 88 -12.13 18.54 4.88
CA THR A 88 -10.67 18.60 4.70
C THR A 88 -9.88 17.96 5.84
N THR A 89 -10.42 18.01 7.06
CA THR A 89 -9.77 17.45 8.27
C THR A 89 -10.05 15.96 8.45
N LYS A 90 -11.03 15.39 7.73
CA LYS A 90 -11.36 13.97 7.79
C LYS A 90 -10.23 13.07 7.30
N SER A 91 -10.15 11.88 7.89
CA SER A 91 -9.18 10.88 7.46
C SER A 91 -9.63 10.22 6.15
N LYS A 92 -8.72 9.56 5.43
CA LYS A 92 -9.07 8.82 4.21
C LYS A 92 -10.22 7.82 4.44
N PRO A 93 -10.21 6.95 5.48
CA PRO A 93 -11.30 6.01 5.67
C PRO A 93 -12.62 6.73 5.96
N ASP A 94 -12.62 7.81 6.76
CA ASP A 94 -13.86 8.55 7.02
C ASP A 94 -14.44 9.18 5.73
N LEU A 95 -13.58 9.62 4.81
CA LEU A 95 -14.03 10.11 3.50
C LEU A 95 -14.58 8.98 2.62
N GLN A 96 -14.09 7.75 2.76
CA GLN A 96 -14.70 6.59 2.09
C GLN A 96 -16.06 6.26 2.70
N ASP A 97 -16.21 6.41 4.01
CA ASP A 97 -17.47 6.19 4.73
C ASP A 97 -18.53 7.19 4.24
N ILE A 98 -18.16 8.48 4.17
CA ILE A 98 -19.02 9.55 3.63
C ILE A 98 -19.34 9.30 2.16
N ALA A 99 -18.34 8.95 1.33
CA ALA A 99 -18.58 8.62 -0.07
C ALA A 99 -19.55 7.44 -0.21
N HIS A 100 -19.41 6.39 0.61
CA HIS A 100 -20.32 5.24 0.62
C HIS A 100 -21.75 5.63 1.02
N ALA A 101 -21.90 6.42 2.08
CA ALA A 101 -23.21 6.93 2.52
C ALA A 101 -23.92 7.71 1.40
N LEU A 102 -23.16 8.56 0.68
CA LEU A 102 -23.63 9.32 -0.49
C LEU A 102 -23.80 8.46 -1.76
N GLY A 103 -23.49 7.16 -1.73
CA GLY A 103 -23.57 6.28 -2.91
C GLY A 103 -22.51 6.56 -3.98
N LEU A 104 -21.43 7.25 -3.62
CA LEU A 104 -20.31 7.58 -4.48
C LEU A 104 -19.24 6.47 -4.46
N LEU A 105 -18.38 6.49 -5.46
CA LEU A 105 -17.24 5.58 -5.55
C LEU A 105 -16.23 5.85 -4.41
N THR A 106 -15.82 4.80 -3.69
CA THR A 106 -14.88 4.87 -2.54
C THR A 106 -13.41 4.65 -2.94
N THR A 107 -13.14 4.42 -4.22
CA THR A 107 -11.78 4.20 -4.74
C THR A 107 -11.05 5.52 -4.97
N GLY A 108 -9.76 5.50 -4.66
CA GLY A 108 -8.84 6.63 -4.89
C GLY A 108 -8.07 7.09 -3.66
N GLY A 109 -7.25 8.12 -3.86
CA GLY A 109 -6.56 8.82 -2.79
C GLY A 109 -7.46 9.85 -2.08
N LYS A 110 -6.99 10.39 -0.96
CA LYS A 110 -7.74 11.38 -0.15
C LYS A 110 -8.26 12.58 -0.97
N LYS A 111 -7.45 13.12 -1.88
CA LYS A 111 -7.82 14.28 -2.71
C LYS A 111 -8.98 13.97 -3.66
N VAL A 112 -8.94 12.81 -4.32
CA VAL A 112 -9.97 12.36 -5.26
C VAL A 112 -11.32 12.18 -4.54
N LEU A 113 -11.30 11.60 -3.33
CA LEU A 113 -12.51 11.45 -2.52
C LEU A 113 -13.09 12.82 -2.12
N LEU A 114 -12.24 13.76 -1.69
CA LEU A 114 -12.66 15.12 -1.34
C LEU A 114 -13.30 15.85 -2.51
N GLU A 115 -12.67 15.84 -3.67
CA GLU A 115 -13.22 16.47 -4.87
C GLU A 115 -14.58 15.88 -5.24
N ARG A 116 -14.71 14.55 -5.19
CA ARG A 116 -15.94 13.84 -5.55
C ARG A 116 -17.09 14.15 -4.59
N ILE A 117 -16.83 14.17 -3.28
CA ILE A 117 -17.82 14.53 -2.25
C ILE A 117 -18.20 16.01 -2.38
N THR A 118 -17.22 16.89 -2.54
CA THR A 118 -17.45 18.33 -2.68
C THR A 118 -18.28 18.65 -3.92
N HIS A 119 -17.99 17.97 -5.04
CA HIS A 119 -18.77 18.08 -6.27
C HIS A 119 -20.23 17.65 -6.05
N CYS A 120 -20.47 16.53 -5.38
CA CYS A 120 -21.81 16.05 -5.06
C CYS A 120 -22.62 17.07 -4.23
N PHE A 121 -22.01 17.68 -3.20
CA PHE A 121 -22.66 18.73 -2.41
C PHE A 121 -22.89 20.02 -3.21
N ASN A 122 -21.98 20.38 -4.11
CA ASN A 122 -22.17 21.55 -4.98
C ASN A 122 -23.30 21.35 -5.99
N GLU A 123 -23.48 20.14 -6.52
CA GLU A 123 -24.58 19.80 -7.43
C GLU A 123 -25.93 19.69 -6.71
N ASN A 124 -25.91 19.39 -5.41
CA ASN A 124 -27.10 19.21 -4.58
C ASN A 124 -27.03 20.08 -3.32
N PRO A 125 -27.17 21.42 -3.42
CA PRO A 125 -27.02 22.34 -2.30
C PRO A 125 -28.13 22.23 -1.23
N SER A 126 -29.14 21.38 -1.44
CA SER A 126 -30.23 21.10 -0.51
C SER A 126 -30.08 19.80 0.29
N LEU A 127 -28.98 19.05 0.08
CA LEU A 127 -28.55 17.93 0.93
C LEU A 127 -27.77 18.45 2.14
#